data_AF-A0A1I8BRI4-F1
#
_entry.id   AF-A0A1I8BRI4-F1
#
_cell.length_a   1.000
_cell.length_b   1.000
_cell.length_c   1.000
_cell.angle_alpha   90.00
_cell.angle_beta   90.00
_cell.angle_gamma   90.00
#
_symmetry.space_group_name_H-M   'P 1'
#
loop_
_entity.id
_entity.type
_entity.pdbx_description
1 polymer ?
#
loop_
_entity_poly.entity_id
_entity_poly.type
_entity_poly.pdbx_seq_one_letter_code
_entity_poly.pdbx_strand_id
1 'polypeptide(L)'
;MEGPFYWNKYGNLQTNSFNDEIIVDDCPVQFNRKRIRTLERNSLSEQFNLNTQLTKKLEVSNSEKFKMKEELAELSKIKEDYNNQLEIVKQLQLEKSQNEEKLKEEIKQYNSIFNQLENLKEENKFNFEELNKFKEECKKLNKELINSKDEINKLKMEELEKNKKFNNEIEVEQTNTSLNIKISELTSKLYEFSKIVYRYVPLPNKINAISEEKTCCEKKCINGDLSNGTCISNNGYVNVQGGWKVKYYSTEKKDNIIRLYAEQSFKKDAGYDSHYSLFYYEITMIKDAKINGCALIGFEDVVKIVMDNTSREHKGFQKIDWIDGDIFGCGLVFPPKTETKILPYSFNLVESIVCKGVAANLYPDVWLQSCSLEINFGNDLEKKPFYYNVSQHI
;
A
#
# COMPACT_ATOMS: atom_id res chain seq x y z
N MET A 1 16.42 55.15 16.93
CA MET A 1 16.67 56.26 17.86
C MET A 1 17.88 55.87 18.69
N GLU A 2 18.86 56.77 18.80
CA GLU A 2 20.19 56.63 19.44
C GLU A 2 21.13 55.63 18.70
N GLY A 3 22.25 55.95 18.05
CA GLY A 3 23.14 57.12 17.96
C GLY A 3 24.58 56.65 18.21
N PRO A 4 25.55 56.72 17.25
CA PRO A 4 26.91 56.26 17.50
C PRO A 4 27.82 57.39 18.00
N PHE A 5 28.62 57.12 19.02
CA PHE A 5 29.68 58.02 19.49
C PHE A 5 31.04 57.62 18.91
N TYR A 6 31.65 58.55 18.17
CA TYR A 6 33.10 58.69 18.06
C TYR A 6 33.50 59.95 18.84
N TRP A 7 34.66 59.96 19.51
CA TRP A 7 35.77 60.91 19.27
C TRP A 7 36.90 60.84 20.32
N ASN A 8 38.09 61.18 19.81
CA ASN A 8 39.45 61.32 20.35
C ASN A 8 39.65 61.94 21.75
N LYS A 9 40.78 61.58 22.39
CA LYS A 9 41.53 62.51 23.24
C LYS A 9 43.04 62.31 23.11
N TYR A 10 43.62 63.03 22.16
CA TYR A 10 45.06 63.33 22.11
C TYR A 10 45.45 64.07 23.40
N GLY A 11 46.35 63.48 24.18
CA GLY A 11 47.10 64.18 25.23
C GLY A 11 48.39 64.72 24.63
N ASN A 12 48.41 66.00 24.28
CA ASN A 12 49.64 66.72 23.97
C ASN A 12 50.47 66.87 25.26
N LEU A 13 51.68 66.32 25.27
CA LEU A 13 52.72 66.62 26.26
C LEU A 13 53.40 67.92 25.85
N GLN A 14 53.26 68.95 26.70
CA GLN A 14 54.02 70.19 26.63
C GLN A 14 55.51 69.90 26.86
N THR A 15 56.36 70.26 25.90
CA THR A 15 57.80 70.37 26.11
C THR A 15 58.12 71.76 26.67
N ASN A 16 58.50 71.85 27.94
CA ASN A 16 59.09 73.05 28.52
C ASN A 16 60.53 73.20 28.02
N SER A 17 60.78 74.28 27.27
CA SER A 17 62.11 74.80 27.00
C SER A 17 62.62 75.56 28.23
N PHE A 18 63.61 75.03 28.93
CA PHE A 18 64.45 75.80 29.83
C PHE A 18 65.81 75.98 29.17
N ASN A 19 66.05 77.21 28.69
CA ASN A 19 67.37 77.75 28.44
C ASN A 19 67.92 78.21 29.78
N ASP A 20 69.01 77.62 30.24
CA ASP A 20 69.89 78.25 31.23
C ASP A 20 71.32 78.24 30.68
N GLU A 21 71.77 79.43 30.30
CA GLU A 21 73.17 79.78 30.08
C GLU A 21 73.91 79.76 31.43
N ILE A 22 74.94 78.93 31.58
CA ILE A 22 75.96 79.15 32.62
C ILE A 22 77.36 78.99 32.03
N ILE A 23 78.11 80.06 32.26
CA ILE A 23 79.48 80.41 31.91
C ILE A 23 80.48 79.35 32.40
N VAL A 24 81.44 78.96 31.55
CA VAL A 24 82.59 78.12 31.94
C VAL A 24 83.87 78.95 31.86
N ASP A 25 84.45 79.15 33.04
CA ASP A 25 85.75 79.77 33.30
C ASP A 25 86.92 78.96 32.73
N ASP A 26 87.98 79.68 32.37
CA ASP A 26 89.20 79.20 31.74
C ASP A 26 90.12 78.37 32.66
N CYS A 27 90.90 77.47 32.02
CA CYS A 27 92.19 76.87 32.47
C CYS A 27 92.16 75.59 33.34
N PRO A 28 93.21 74.73 33.39
CA PRO A 28 94.34 74.51 32.48
C PRO A 28 94.33 73.13 31.81
N VAL A 29 94.91 73.16 30.62
CA VAL A 29 94.99 72.15 29.58
C VAL A 29 96.16 71.20 29.84
N GLN A 30 95.89 69.89 29.85
CA GLN A 30 96.49 68.83 28.99
C GLN A 30 96.68 67.47 29.66
N PHE A 31 96.88 67.34 30.98
CA PHE A 31 97.02 66.02 31.62
C PHE A 31 95.69 65.29 31.91
N ASN A 32 94.58 66.02 32.04
CA ASN A 32 93.25 65.44 32.32
C ASN A 32 92.47 64.97 31.06
N ARG A 33 92.85 65.39 29.85
CA ARG A 33 92.12 65.02 28.61
C ARG A 33 92.16 63.52 28.32
N LYS A 34 93.27 62.85 28.66
CA LYS A 34 93.40 61.39 28.46
C LYS A 34 92.51 60.62 29.44
N ARG A 35 92.44 61.08 30.70
CA ARG A 35 91.56 60.50 31.74
C ARG A 35 90.08 60.74 31.42
N ILE A 36 89.70 61.94 30.99
CA ILE A 36 88.34 62.27 30.56
C ILE A 36 87.92 61.38 29.39
N ARG A 37 88.74 61.26 28.33
CA ARG A 37 88.44 60.38 27.19
C ARG A 37 88.31 58.90 27.58
N THR A 38 89.11 58.42 28.54
CA THR A 38 88.96 57.05 29.05
C THR A 38 87.67 56.88 29.84
N LEU A 39 87.29 57.86 30.67
CA LEU A 39 86.02 57.83 31.42
C LEU A 39 84.81 57.94 30.48
N GLU A 40 84.86 58.82 29.47
CA GLU A 40 83.84 58.93 28.43
C GLU A 40 83.71 57.63 27.63
N ARG A 41 84.83 57.00 27.26
CA ARG A 41 84.83 55.71 26.55
C ARG A 41 84.28 54.58 27.40
N ASN A 42 84.62 54.53 28.69
CA ASN A 42 84.08 53.54 29.62
C ASN A 42 82.58 53.76 29.84
N SER A 43 82.15 55.01 30.04
CA SER A 43 80.74 55.38 30.17
C SER A 43 79.95 55.03 28.91
N LEU A 44 80.49 55.33 27.73
CA LEU A 44 79.87 54.98 26.46
C LEU A 44 79.78 53.45 26.27
N SER A 45 80.81 52.71 26.68
CA SER A 45 80.80 51.24 26.65
C SER A 45 79.78 50.65 27.63
N GLU A 46 79.64 51.23 28.82
CA GLU A 46 78.62 50.84 29.80
C GLU A 46 77.21 51.13 29.29
N GLN A 47 76.99 52.30 28.68
CA GLN A 47 75.73 52.65 28.03
C GLN A 47 75.39 51.70 26.87
N PHE A 48 76.39 51.34 26.06
CA PHE A 48 76.20 50.39 24.96
C PHE A 48 75.83 48.98 25.47
N ASN A 49 76.51 48.52 26.52
CA ASN A 49 76.19 47.25 27.18
C ASN A 49 74.78 47.27 27.80
N LEU A 50 74.41 48.36 28.46
CA LEU A 50 73.08 48.54 29.04
C LEU A 50 71.99 48.56 27.95
N ASN A 51 72.20 49.32 26.87
CA ASN A 51 71.30 49.34 25.72
C ASN A 51 71.14 47.95 25.10
N THR A 52 72.24 47.20 24.95
CA THR A 52 72.20 45.83 24.44
C THR A 52 71.38 44.91 25.35
N GLN A 53 71.53 45.02 26.68
CA GLN A 53 70.71 44.27 27.64
C GLN A 53 69.24 44.67 27.59
N LEU A 54 68.94 45.97 27.47
CA LEU A 54 67.57 46.47 27.36
C LEU A 54 66.90 46.01 26.07
N THR A 55 67.60 46.03 24.93
CA THR A 55 67.10 45.50 23.66
C THR A 55 66.74 44.03 23.77
N LYS A 56 67.61 43.19 24.36
CA LYS A 56 67.32 41.77 24.60
C LYS A 56 66.10 41.56 25.50
N LYS A 57 65.97 42.35 26.59
CA LYS A 57 64.79 42.30 27.47
C LYS A 57 63.51 42.71 26.72
N LEU A 58 63.60 43.73 25.86
CA LEU A 58 62.48 44.20 25.06
C LEU A 58 62.06 43.16 24.00
N GLU A 59 63.01 42.47 23.38
CA GLU A 59 62.75 41.37 22.44
C GLU A 59 62.02 40.21 23.12
N VAL A 60 62.49 39.79 24.30
CA VAL A 60 61.83 38.74 25.10
C VAL A 60 60.42 39.17 25.49
N SER A 61 60.26 40.40 26.00
CA SER A 61 58.94 40.94 26.38
C SER A 61 57.98 41.03 25.17
N ASN A 62 58.46 41.43 24.01
CA ASN A 62 57.67 41.46 22.77
C ASN A 62 57.28 40.05 22.31
N SER A 63 58.19 39.07 22.42
CA SER A 63 57.89 37.67 22.14
C SER A 63 56.83 37.11 23.08
N GLU A 64 56.89 37.41 24.38
CA GLU A 64 55.89 37.01 25.36
C GLU A 64 54.53 37.66 25.06
N LYS A 65 54.51 38.95 24.74
CA LYS A 65 53.30 39.68 24.35
C LYS A 65 52.67 39.10 23.08
N PHE A 66 53.48 38.62 22.13
CA PHE A 66 52.98 37.95 20.93
C PHE A 66 52.31 36.61 21.29
N LYS A 67 52.95 35.79 22.13
CA LYS A 67 52.37 34.52 22.62
C LYS A 67 51.05 34.74 23.36
N MET A 68 50.98 35.73 24.26
CA MET A 68 49.74 36.06 24.98
C MET A 68 48.60 36.50 24.04
N LYS A 69 48.92 37.19 22.93
CA LYS A 69 47.90 37.55 21.93
C LYS A 69 47.38 36.34 21.17
N GLU A 70 48.27 35.38 20.87
CA GLU A 70 47.90 34.12 20.20
C GLU A 70 47.00 33.28 21.10
N GLU A 71 47.37 33.11 22.38
CA GLU A 71 46.56 32.44 23.40
C GLU A 71 45.19 33.11 23.58
N LEU A 72 45.13 34.44 23.58
CA LEU A 72 43.86 35.18 23.68
C LEU A 72 42.96 34.94 22.46
N ALA A 73 43.55 34.84 21.26
CA ALA A 73 42.80 34.53 20.04
C ALA A 73 42.26 33.09 20.04
N GLU A 74 43.05 32.13 20.54
CA GLU A 74 42.61 30.75 20.73
C GLU A 74 41.46 30.64 21.74
N LEU A 75 41.57 31.32 22.89
CA LEU A 75 40.50 31.38 23.88
C LEU A 75 39.21 32.00 23.32
N SER A 76 39.32 33.00 22.45
CA SER A 76 38.16 33.59 21.77
C SER A 76 37.44 32.56 20.88
N LYS A 77 38.19 31.74 20.14
CA LYS A 77 37.61 30.66 19.30
C LYS A 77 36.94 29.59 20.16
N ILE A 78 37.59 29.15 21.23
CA ILE A 78 37.02 28.16 22.17
C ILE A 78 35.71 28.66 22.77
N LYS A 79 35.64 29.96 23.11
CA LYS A 79 34.42 30.57 23.65
C LYS A 79 33.27 30.60 22.61
N GLU A 80 33.59 30.88 21.35
CA GLU A 80 32.62 30.84 20.25
C GLU A 80 32.10 29.42 20.02
N ASP A 81 32.99 28.43 19.94
CA ASP A 81 32.64 27.02 19.80
C ASP A 81 31.75 26.53 20.95
N TYR A 82 32.07 26.92 22.19
CA TYR A 82 31.26 26.59 23.36
C TYR A 82 29.84 27.17 23.26
N ASN A 83 29.70 28.43 22.80
CA ASN A 83 28.38 29.04 22.63
C ASN A 83 27.57 28.34 21.53
N ASN A 84 28.21 27.95 20.43
CA ASN A 84 27.58 27.17 19.36
C ASN A 84 27.09 25.81 19.87
N GLN A 85 27.91 25.10 20.65
CA GLN A 85 27.50 23.85 21.29
C GLN A 85 26.32 24.04 22.25
N LEU A 86 26.31 25.13 23.02
CA LEU A 86 25.22 25.43 23.95
C LEU A 86 23.89 25.68 23.21
N GLU A 87 23.93 26.32 22.04
CA GLU A 87 22.75 26.54 21.21
C GLU A 87 22.20 25.22 20.64
N ILE A 88 23.07 24.33 20.17
CA ILE A 88 22.68 22.99 19.70
C ILE A 88 22.00 22.20 20.83
N VAL A 89 22.55 22.23 22.05
CA VAL A 89 21.95 21.55 23.21
C VAL A 89 20.54 22.09 23.50
N LYS A 90 20.32 23.41 23.41
CA LYS A 90 18.99 24.01 23.59
C LYS A 90 18.00 23.56 22.51
N GLN A 91 18.44 23.48 21.25
CA GLN A 91 17.59 22.99 20.15
C GLN A 91 17.20 21.52 20.36
N LEU A 92 18.14 20.67 20.76
CA LEU A 92 17.86 19.25 21.06
C LEU A 92 16.91 19.07 22.24
N GLN A 93 17.00 19.92 23.27
CA GLN A 93 16.06 19.90 24.39
C GLN A 93 14.63 20.28 23.96
N LEU A 94 14.50 21.26 23.06
CA LEU A 94 13.21 21.65 22.51
C LEU A 94 12.60 20.52 21.66
N GLU A 95 13.39 19.92 20.76
CA GLU A 95 12.96 18.80 19.93
C GLU A 95 12.52 17.60 20.79
N LYS A 96 13.28 17.29 21.85
CA LYS A 96 12.90 16.25 22.82
C LYS A 96 11.53 16.53 23.44
N SER A 97 11.26 17.77 23.88
CA SER A 97 9.96 18.15 24.45
C SER A 97 8.82 18.00 23.45
N GLN A 98 9.03 18.39 22.19
CA GLN A 98 8.02 18.24 21.13
C GLN A 98 7.73 16.77 20.83
N ASN A 99 8.75 15.91 20.82
CA ASN A 99 8.59 14.48 20.59
C ASN A 99 7.86 13.80 21.77
N GLU A 100 8.12 14.22 23.01
CA GLU A 100 7.37 13.74 24.18
C GLU A 100 5.88 14.12 24.13
N GLU A 101 5.54 15.31 23.63
CA GLU A 101 4.14 15.72 23.42
C GLU A 101 3.45 14.90 22.32
N LYS A 102 4.11 14.72 21.16
CA LYS A 102 3.60 13.87 20.07
C LYS A 102 3.35 12.44 20.55
N LEU A 103 4.28 11.86 21.30
CA LEU A 103 4.14 10.51 21.86
C LEU A 103 2.92 10.41 22.81
N LYS A 104 2.67 11.44 23.64
CA LYS A 104 1.47 11.48 24.50
C LYS A 104 0.17 11.51 23.69
N GLU A 105 0.15 12.20 22.54
CA GLU A 105 -1.01 12.21 21.65
C GLU A 105 -1.23 10.85 20.96
N GLU A 106 -0.17 10.21 20.49
CA GLU A 106 -0.23 8.87 19.91
C GLU A 106 -0.76 7.83 20.91
N ILE A 107 -0.31 7.89 22.17
CA ILE A 107 -0.82 7.03 23.25
C ILE A 107 -2.32 7.26 23.48
N LYS A 108 -2.79 8.52 23.46
CA LYS A 108 -4.23 8.82 23.57
C LYS A 108 -5.03 8.24 22.42
N GLN A 109 -4.52 8.34 21.19
CA GLN A 109 -5.17 7.76 20.02
C GLN A 109 -5.24 6.22 20.12
N TYR A 110 -4.15 5.59 20.53
CA TYR A 110 -4.11 4.14 20.73
C TYR A 110 -5.12 3.66 21.77
N ASN A 111 -5.22 4.36 22.91
CA ASN A 111 -6.21 4.03 23.94
C ASN A 111 -7.66 4.21 23.43
N SER A 112 -7.92 5.22 22.59
CA SER A 112 -9.23 5.38 21.96
C SER A 112 -9.59 4.20 21.04
N ILE A 113 -8.63 3.73 20.24
CA ILE A 113 -8.82 2.57 19.36
C ILE A 113 -9.04 1.30 20.19
N PHE A 114 -8.27 1.13 21.27
CA PHE A 114 -8.40 -0.02 22.17
C PHE A 114 -9.81 -0.10 22.78
N ASN A 115 -10.35 1.02 23.27
CA ASN A 115 -11.72 1.08 23.79
C ASN A 115 -12.78 0.76 22.73
N GLN A 116 -12.60 1.23 21.49
CA GLN A 116 -13.50 0.87 20.38
C GLN A 116 -13.47 -0.65 20.10
N LEU A 117 -12.30 -1.27 20.19
CA LEU A 117 -12.12 -2.70 19.97
C LEU A 117 -12.76 -3.54 21.09
N GLU A 118 -12.74 -3.08 22.34
CA GLU A 118 -13.49 -3.71 23.43
C GLU A 118 -15.01 -3.64 23.20
N ASN A 119 -15.53 -2.49 22.78
CA ASN A 119 -16.96 -2.36 22.46
C ASN A 119 -17.38 -3.32 21.32
N LEU A 120 -16.57 -3.44 20.26
CA LEU A 120 -16.83 -4.38 19.16
C LEU A 120 -16.78 -5.84 19.60
N LYS A 121 -15.96 -6.20 20.59
CA LYS A 121 -15.94 -7.55 21.16
C LYS A 121 -17.24 -7.90 21.88
N GLU A 122 -17.78 -6.97 22.65
CA GLU A 122 -19.07 -7.15 23.34
C GLU A 122 -20.24 -7.21 22.35
N GLU A 123 -20.24 -6.37 21.30
CA GLU A 123 -21.25 -6.44 20.24
C GLU A 123 -21.22 -7.77 19.48
N ASN A 124 -20.02 -8.26 19.15
CA ASN A 124 -19.87 -9.58 18.51
C ASN A 124 -20.34 -10.73 19.39
N LYS A 125 -20.11 -10.64 20.71
CA LYS A 125 -20.61 -11.62 21.67
C LYS A 125 -22.14 -11.65 21.70
N PHE A 126 -22.77 -10.47 21.72
CA PHE A 126 -24.23 -10.34 21.65
C PHE A 126 -24.79 -10.96 20.35
N ASN A 127 -24.19 -10.63 19.20
CA ASN A 127 -24.60 -11.18 17.91
C ASN A 127 -24.47 -12.71 17.84
N PHE A 128 -23.44 -13.27 18.48
CA PHE A 128 -23.25 -14.72 18.55
C PHE A 128 -24.33 -15.41 19.41
N GLU A 129 -24.73 -14.79 20.52
CA GLU A 129 -25.84 -15.28 21.35
C GLU A 129 -27.18 -15.24 20.59
N GLU A 130 -27.45 -14.16 19.85
CA GLU A 130 -28.65 -14.04 19.02
C GLU A 130 -28.68 -15.06 17.89
N LEU A 131 -27.55 -15.27 17.20
CA LEU A 131 -27.42 -16.29 16.15
C LEU A 131 -27.68 -17.70 16.70
N ASN A 132 -27.23 -18.00 17.92
CA ASN A 132 -27.48 -19.30 18.54
C ASN A 132 -28.96 -19.49 18.89
N LYS A 133 -29.65 -18.44 19.37
CA LYS A 133 -31.11 -18.49 19.58
C LYS A 133 -31.85 -18.77 18.26
N PHE A 134 -31.49 -18.05 17.20
CA PHE A 134 -32.08 -18.25 15.87
C PHE A 134 -31.85 -19.67 15.33
N LYS A 135 -30.66 -20.25 15.53
CA LYS A 135 -30.37 -21.64 15.15
C LYS A 135 -31.26 -22.65 15.88
N GLU A 136 -31.50 -22.44 17.18
CA GLU A 136 -32.40 -23.32 17.96
C GLU A 136 -33.86 -23.18 17.50
N GLU A 137 -34.32 -21.97 17.18
CA GLU A 137 -35.64 -21.75 16.58
C GLU A 137 -35.79 -22.46 15.23
N CYS A 138 -34.79 -22.37 14.36
CA CYS A 138 -34.78 -23.08 13.08
C CYS A 138 -34.84 -24.60 13.26
N LYS A 139 -34.11 -25.15 14.24
CA LYS A 139 -34.18 -26.59 14.57
C LYS A 139 -35.59 -26.99 15.03
N LYS A 140 -36.24 -26.15 15.84
CA LYS A 140 -37.61 -26.38 16.30
C LYS A 140 -38.60 -26.39 15.13
N LEU A 141 -38.54 -25.37 14.27
CA LEU A 141 -39.38 -25.27 13.08
C LEU A 141 -39.17 -26.44 12.12
N ASN A 142 -37.93 -26.91 11.95
CA ASN A 142 -37.64 -28.05 11.10
C ASN A 142 -38.25 -29.36 11.67
N LYS A 143 -38.24 -29.52 13.00
CA LYS A 143 -38.94 -30.62 13.66
C LYS A 143 -40.45 -30.57 13.44
N GLU A 144 -41.04 -29.38 13.59
CA GLU A 144 -42.48 -29.17 13.32
C GLU A 144 -42.82 -29.48 11.86
N LEU A 145 -41.99 -29.04 10.91
CA LEU A 145 -42.15 -29.33 9.48
C LEU A 145 -42.10 -30.83 9.17
N ILE A 146 -41.16 -31.57 9.78
CA ILE A 146 -41.07 -33.04 9.62
C ILE A 146 -42.35 -33.70 10.17
N ASN A 147 -42.79 -33.32 11.36
CA ASN A 147 -44.03 -33.85 11.95
C ASN A 147 -45.25 -33.59 11.05
N SER A 148 -45.39 -32.36 10.52
CA SER A 148 -46.49 -32.04 9.61
C SER A 148 -46.42 -32.82 8.30
N LYS A 149 -45.23 -33.11 7.77
CA LYS A 149 -45.06 -33.97 6.59
C LYS A 149 -45.52 -35.41 6.88
N ASP A 150 -45.20 -35.93 8.05
CA ASP A 150 -45.61 -37.26 8.47
C ASP A 150 -47.14 -37.36 8.65
N GLU A 151 -47.78 -36.34 9.23
CA GLU A 151 -49.24 -36.25 9.32
C GLU A 151 -49.90 -36.17 7.93
N ILE A 152 -49.37 -35.35 7.02
CA ILE A 152 -49.86 -35.28 5.64
C ILE A 152 -49.75 -36.63 4.94
N ASN A 153 -48.63 -37.33 5.12
CA ASN A 153 -48.43 -38.66 4.54
C ASN A 153 -49.43 -39.68 5.11
N LYS A 154 -49.69 -39.63 6.41
CA LYS A 154 -50.71 -40.47 7.06
C LYS A 154 -52.10 -40.20 6.48
N LEU A 155 -52.49 -38.93 6.38
CA LEU A 155 -53.79 -38.53 5.78
C LEU A 155 -53.91 -38.97 4.33
N LYS A 156 -52.84 -38.85 3.53
CA LYS A 156 -52.81 -39.34 2.14
C LYS A 156 -53.01 -40.85 2.07
N MET A 157 -52.42 -41.62 2.98
CA MET A 157 -52.61 -43.07 3.03
C MET A 157 -54.04 -43.43 3.41
N GLU A 158 -54.64 -42.75 4.39
CA GLU A 158 -56.05 -42.92 4.77
C GLU A 158 -57.01 -42.57 3.62
N GLU A 159 -56.72 -41.50 2.88
CA GLU A 159 -57.47 -41.10 1.69
C GLU A 159 -57.33 -42.15 0.57
N LEU A 160 -56.13 -42.68 0.36
CA LEU A 160 -55.88 -43.72 -0.64
C LEU A 160 -56.62 -45.02 -0.31
N GLU A 161 -56.73 -45.38 0.97
CA GLU A 161 -57.56 -46.51 1.43
C GLU A 161 -59.05 -46.27 1.23
N LYS A 162 -59.54 -45.05 1.52
CA LYS A 162 -60.94 -44.66 1.23
C LYS A 162 -61.24 -44.72 -0.26
N ASN A 163 -60.34 -44.22 -1.11
CA ASN A 163 -60.47 -44.26 -2.56
C ASN A 163 -60.42 -45.70 -3.10
N LYS A 164 -59.62 -46.60 -2.51
CA LYS A 164 -59.65 -48.04 -2.85
C LYS A 164 -60.98 -48.70 -2.50
N LYS A 165 -61.61 -48.33 -1.38
CA LYS A 165 -62.96 -48.81 -1.04
C LYS A 165 -64.01 -48.25 -2.00
N PHE A 166 -63.93 -46.97 -2.35
CA PHE A 166 -64.84 -46.32 -3.30
C PHE A 166 -64.71 -46.88 -4.73
N ASN A 167 -63.49 -47.19 -5.17
CA ASN A 167 -63.23 -47.83 -6.47
C ASN A 167 -63.66 -49.30 -6.55
N ASN A 168 -63.90 -49.97 -5.41
CA ASN A 168 -64.49 -51.31 -5.39
C ASN A 168 -66.05 -51.28 -5.45
N GLU A 169 -66.68 -50.11 -5.32
CA GLU A 169 -68.14 -49.90 -5.51
C GLU A 169 -68.50 -49.31 -6.87
N ILE A 170 -67.51 -48.88 -7.68
CA ILE A 170 -67.72 -48.39 -9.04
C ILE A 170 -66.94 -49.29 -9.99
N GLU A 171 -67.56 -50.42 -10.35
CA GLU A 171 -67.16 -51.22 -11.51
C GLU A 171 -67.70 -50.55 -12.78
N VAL A 172 -67.25 -49.32 -13.07
CA VAL A 172 -67.37 -48.69 -14.39
C VAL A 172 -66.16 -47.79 -14.63
N GLU A 173 -65.56 -47.97 -15.82
CA GLU A 173 -64.60 -47.10 -16.52
C GLU A 173 -63.09 -47.23 -16.25
N GLN A 174 -62.53 -48.25 -16.92
CA GLN A 174 -61.12 -48.44 -17.28
C GLN A 174 -60.52 -47.36 -18.22
N THR A 175 -60.94 -46.09 -18.14
CA THR A 175 -60.39 -44.98 -18.95
C THR A 175 -59.53 -43.99 -18.17
N ASN A 176 -59.59 -43.97 -16.83
CA ASN A 176 -58.86 -42.98 -16.02
C ASN A 176 -57.39 -43.34 -15.69
N THR A 177 -57.00 -44.63 -15.72
CA THR A 177 -55.62 -45.04 -15.41
C THR A 177 -54.62 -44.63 -16.50
N SER A 178 -55.06 -44.63 -17.77
CA SER A 178 -54.23 -44.20 -18.90
C SER A 178 -53.96 -42.68 -18.87
N LEU A 179 -54.97 -41.89 -18.53
CA LEU A 179 -54.86 -40.43 -18.45
C LEU A 179 -53.92 -39.99 -17.33
N ASN A 180 -53.98 -40.61 -16.15
CA ASN A 180 -53.10 -40.26 -15.03
C ASN A 180 -51.62 -40.59 -15.29
N ILE A 181 -51.33 -41.70 -15.99
CA ILE A 181 -49.96 -42.02 -16.44
C ILE A 181 -49.48 -40.95 -17.43
N LYS A 182 -50.34 -40.53 -18.36
CA LYS A 182 -50.01 -39.50 -19.35
C LYS A 182 -49.80 -38.12 -18.72
N ILE A 183 -50.59 -37.76 -17.71
CA ILE A 183 -50.43 -36.51 -16.94
C ILE A 183 -49.11 -36.54 -16.16
N SER A 184 -48.78 -37.67 -15.52
CA SER A 184 -47.50 -37.83 -14.82
C SER A 184 -46.30 -37.71 -15.78
N GLU A 185 -46.33 -38.41 -16.91
CA GLU A 185 -45.31 -38.29 -17.97
C GLU A 185 -45.20 -36.86 -18.50
N LEU A 186 -46.32 -36.21 -18.79
CA LEU A 186 -46.34 -34.83 -19.29
C LEU A 186 -45.84 -33.86 -18.23
N THR A 187 -46.13 -34.08 -16.94
CA THR A 187 -45.64 -33.25 -15.85
C THR A 187 -44.13 -33.42 -15.68
N SER A 188 -43.61 -34.65 -15.76
CA SER A 188 -42.16 -34.90 -15.76
C SER A 188 -41.47 -34.28 -16.97
N LYS A 189 -42.06 -34.42 -18.18
CA LYS A 189 -41.55 -33.77 -19.39
C LYS A 189 -41.60 -32.24 -19.27
N LEU A 190 -42.69 -31.68 -18.72
CA LEU A 190 -42.82 -30.24 -18.47
C LEU A 190 -41.77 -29.77 -17.46
N TYR A 191 -41.47 -30.58 -16.44
CA TYR A 191 -40.42 -30.27 -15.46
C TYR A 191 -39.02 -30.29 -16.11
N GLU A 192 -38.75 -31.27 -16.99
CA GLU A 192 -37.54 -31.32 -17.82
C GLU A 192 -37.45 -30.12 -18.78
N PHE A 193 -38.57 -29.70 -19.39
CA PHE A 193 -38.65 -28.50 -20.22
C PHE A 193 -38.52 -27.19 -19.42
N SER A 194 -38.91 -27.20 -18.14
CA SER A 194 -38.79 -26.04 -17.23
C SER A 194 -37.42 -25.92 -16.59
N LYS A 195 -36.54 -26.92 -16.77
CA LYS A 195 -35.17 -26.85 -16.30
C LYS A 195 -34.51 -25.66 -16.99
N ILE A 196 -34.02 -24.71 -16.21
CA ILE A 196 -33.31 -23.55 -16.72
C ILE A 196 -32.13 -24.08 -17.53
N VAL A 197 -32.23 -24.02 -18.86
CA VAL A 197 -31.16 -24.46 -19.74
C VAL A 197 -30.18 -23.30 -19.87
N TYR A 198 -28.99 -23.49 -19.32
CA TYR A 198 -27.88 -22.56 -19.58
C TYR A 198 -27.19 -22.99 -20.88
N ARG A 199 -26.65 -22.04 -21.62
CA ARG A 199 -25.88 -22.34 -22.82
C ARG A 199 -24.59 -21.59 -22.76
N TYR A 200 -23.49 -22.32 -22.86
CA TYR A 200 -22.18 -21.72 -23.00
C TYR A 200 -22.11 -20.90 -24.29
N VAL A 201 -21.59 -19.69 -24.19
CA VAL A 201 -21.36 -18.80 -25.32
C VAL A 201 -19.87 -18.78 -25.62
N PRO A 202 -19.39 -19.45 -26.69
CA PRO A 202 -17.99 -19.36 -27.08
C PRO A 202 -17.71 -17.94 -27.57
N LEU A 203 -16.84 -17.24 -26.87
CA LEU A 203 -16.40 -15.90 -27.26
C LEU A 203 -14.88 -15.84 -27.20
N PRO A 204 -14.20 -16.06 -28.35
CA PRO A 204 -12.76 -15.99 -28.41
C PRO A 204 -12.26 -14.63 -27.91
N ASN A 205 -11.30 -14.65 -26.99
CA ASN A 205 -10.84 -13.44 -26.31
C ASN A 205 -9.33 -13.51 -26.00
N LYS A 206 -8.75 -12.37 -25.66
CA LYS A 206 -7.35 -12.22 -25.27
C LYS A 206 -7.16 -10.96 -24.43
N ILE A 207 -6.13 -10.89 -23.61
CA ILE A 207 -5.71 -9.65 -22.95
C ILE A 207 -5.07 -8.72 -23.97
N ASN A 208 -5.56 -7.49 -24.06
CA ASN A 208 -5.05 -6.50 -25.01
C ASN A 208 -4.92 -5.07 -24.46
N ALA A 209 -5.35 -4.82 -23.23
CA ALA A 209 -5.32 -3.47 -22.66
C ALA A 209 -4.90 -3.48 -21.17
N ILE A 210 -4.30 -2.37 -20.76
CA ILE A 210 -3.96 -2.07 -19.36
C ILE A 210 -4.78 -0.87 -18.90
N SER A 211 -5.24 -0.91 -17.65
CA SER A 211 -5.92 0.20 -17.01
C SER A 211 -5.05 1.46 -16.98
N GLU A 212 -5.68 2.59 -17.25
CA GLU A 212 -5.04 3.89 -17.13
C GLU A 212 -4.62 4.23 -15.70
N GLU A 213 -5.32 3.72 -14.70
CA GLU A 213 -5.09 4.07 -13.29
C GLU A 213 -4.16 3.08 -12.58
N LYS A 214 -4.15 1.82 -13.02
CA LYS A 214 -3.44 0.70 -12.38
C LYS A 214 -2.45 0.11 -13.37
N THR A 215 -1.33 0.79 -13.54
CA THR A 215 -0.23 0.43 -14.45
C THR A 215 1.11 0.38 -13.70
N CYS A 216 2.22 0.14 -14.40
CA CYS A 216 3.54 0.03 -13.79
C CYS A 216 4.05 1.36 -13.21
N CYS A 217 3.68 2.52 -13.79
CA CYS A 217 4.03 3.86 -13.32
C CYS A 217 3.14 4.94 -13.96
N GLU A 218 3.17 6.17 -13.44
CA GLU A 218 2.38 7.31 -13.94
C GLU A 218 2.54 7.59 -15.44
N LYS A 219 3.72 7.27 -16.00
CA LYS A 219 4.02 7.43 -17.43
C LYS A 219 3.44 6.33 -18.33
N LYS A 220 2.75 5.32 -17.76
CA LYS A 220 2.05 4.25 -18.50
C LYS A 220 2.93 3.54 -19.54
N CYS A 221 4.19 3.26 -19.20
CA CYS A 221 5.22 2.86 -20.16
C CYS A 221 4.92 1.58 -20.94
N ILE A 222 4.10 0.68 -20.38
CA ILE A 222 3.74 -0.61 -20.97
C ILE A 222 2.47 -0.56 -21.83
N ASN A 223 1.72 0.54 -21.82
CA ASN A 223 0.44 0.62 -22.52
C ASN A 223 0.60 0.65 -24.06
N GLY A 224 1.81 0.93 -24.58
CA GLY A 224 2.09 0.95 -26.02
C GLY A 224 2.44 -0.41 -26.64
N ASP A 225 2.98 -1.35 -25.86
CA ASP A 225 3.30 -2.72 -26.29
C ASP A 225 3.29 -3.67 -25.09
N LEU A 226 2.25 -4.48 -24.98
CA LEU A 226 2.13 -5.47 -23.91
C LEU A 226 3.06 -6.66 -24.09
N SER A 227 3.55 -6.94 -25.29
CA SER A 227 4.33 -8.15 -25.54
C SER A 227 5.76 -8.02 -25.01
N ASN A 228 6.36 -6.84 -25.18
CA ASN A 228 7.76 -6.57 -24.88
C ASN A 228 8.00 -5.28 -24.08
N GLY A 229 6.94 -4.65 -23.57
CA GLY A 229 7.04 -3.43 -22.77
C GLY A 229 7.91 -3.61 -21.52
N THR A 230 8.52 -2.52 -21.07
CA THR A 230 9.25 -2.47 -19.79
C THR A 230 8.88 -1.19 -19.04
N CYS A 231 9.04 -1.18 -17.71
CA CYS A 231 8.79 0.02 -16.92
C CYS A 231 10.05 0.89 -16.80
N ILE A 232 10.06 2.09 -17.40
CA ILE A 232 11.22 3.00 -17.35
C ILE A 232 11.53 3.50 -15.94
N SER A 233 10.54 3.48 -15.04
CA SER A 233 10.73 3.83 -13.62
C SER A 233 11.36 2.69 -12.81
N ASN A 234 11.60 1.53 -13.44
CA ASN A 234 12.11 0.30 -12.83
C ASN A 234 11.20 -0.23 -11.70
N ASN A 235 9.88 -0.07 -11.84
CA ASN A 235 8.89 -0.75 -10.98
C ASN A 235 8.52 -2.11 -11.60
N GLY A 236 7.83 -2.95 -10.84
CA GLY A 236 7.21 -4.17 -11.38
C GLY A 236 6.35 -3.89 -12.61
N TYR A 237 6.40 -4.78 -13.61
CA TYR A 237 5.67 -4.67 -14.87
C TYR A 237 5.19 -6.03 -15.37
N VAL A 238 4.34 -6.05 -16.40
CA VAL A 238 3.81 -7.27 -17.01
C VAL A 238 4.07 -7.30 -18.50
N ASN A 239 4.28 -8.50 -19.04
CA ASN A 239 4.22 -8.77 -20.46
C ASN A 239 3.16 -9.82 -20.77
N VAL A 240 2.48 -9.67 -21.91
CA VAL A 240 1.43 -10.56 -22.39
C VAL A 240 1.92 -11.29 -23.64
N GLN A 241 2.10 -12.60 -23.54
CA GLN A 241 2.53 -13.48 -24.62
C GLN A 241 1.33 -14.20 -25.22
N GLY A 242 1.15 -14.07 -26.54
CA GLY A 242 0.03 -14.70 -27.26
C GLY A 242 -1.36 -14.20 -26.88
N GLY A 243 -1.46 -13.18 -26.02
CA GLY A 243 -2.74 -12.66 -25.52
C GLY A 243 -3.36 -13.45 -24.36
N TRP A 244 -2.72 -14.53 -23.89
CA TRP A 244 -3.28 -15.41 -22.85
C TRP A 244 -2.31 -15.73 -21.72
N LYS A 245 -1.00 -15.62 -21.93
CA LYS A 245 0.01 -15.81 -20.89
C LYS A 245 0.51 -14.46 -20.40
N VAL A 246 0.27 -14.15 -19.13
CA VAL A 246 0.71 -12.89 -18.51
C VAL A 246 1.85 -13.18 -17.56
N LYS A 247 3.03 -12.64 -17.88
CA LYS A 247 4.22 -12.78 -17.05
C LYS A 247 4.50 -11.48 -16.30
N TYR A 248 4.60 -11.56 -14.98
CA TYR A 248 4.98 -10.44 -14.13
C TYR A 248 6.50 -10.43 -13.92
N TYR A 249 7.08 -9.25 -14.01
CA TYR A 249 8.50 -9.01 -13.79
C TYR A 249 8.65 -8.12 -12.57
N SER A 250 8.89 -8.74 -11.43
CA SER A 250 9.22 -8.02 -10.19
C SER A 250 10.60 -7.37 -10.30
N THR A 251 10.74 -6.24 -9.62
CA THR A 251 11.99 -5.48 -9.55
C THR A 251 12.41 -5.29 -8.09
N GLU A 252 13.60 -4.75 -7.84
CA GLU A 252 14.03 -4.41 -6.46
C GLU A 252 13.24 -3.22 -5.87
N LYS A 253 12.55 -2.45 -6.71
CA LYS A 253 11.68 -1.35 -6.27
C LYS A 253 10.30 -1.88 -5.87
N LYS A 254 9.32 -0.98 -5.83
CA LYS A 254 7.94 -1.27 -5.50
C LYS A 254 7.23 -1.97 -6.67
N ASP A 255 6.65 -3.13 -6.37
CA ASP A 255 5.70 -3.78 -7.27
C ASP A 255 4.34 -3.10 -7.14
N ASN A 256 3.84 -2.56 -8.26
CA ASN A 256 2.51 -1.97 -8.34
C ASN A 256 1.49 -3.03 -8.78
N ILE A 257 0.23 -2.85 -8.36
CA ILE A 257 -0.88 -3.62 -8.90
C ILE A 257 -1.17 -3.13 -10.32
N ILE A 258 -1.15 -4.05 -11.28
CA ILE A 258 -1.41 -3.76 -12.70
C ILE A 258 -2.73 -4.42 -13.08
N ARG A 259 -3.69 -3.63 -13.58
CA ARG A 259 -4.99 -4.12 -14.06
C ARG A 259 -4.95 -4.27 -15.57
N LEU A 260 -5.35 -5.45 -16.04
CA LEU A 260 -5.41 -5.86 -17.42
C LEU A 260 -6.86 -6.17 -17.79
N TYR A 261 -7.23 -5.87 -19.04
CA TYR A 261 -8.55 -6.15 -19.59
C TYR A 261 -8.46 -7.08 -20.78
N ALA A 262 -9.49 -7.93 -20.91
CA ALA A 262 -9.73 -8.66 -22.13
C ALA A 262 -10.20 -7.74 -23.27
N GLU A 263 -9.93 -8.14 -24.51
CA GLU A 263 -10.27 -7.40 -25.73
C GLU A 263 -11.77 -7.23 -25.91
N GLN A 264 -12.53 -8.27 -25.57
CA GLN A 264 -13.98 -8.28 -25.71
C GLN A 264 -14.65 -8.31 -24.35
N SER A 265 -15.62 -7.42 -24.15
CA SER A 265 -16.57 -7.53 -23.04
C SER A 265 -17.57 -8.64 -23.31
N PHE A 266 -18.03 -9.30 -22.25
CA PHE A 266 -19.20 -10.15 -22.27
C PHE A 266 -20.47 -9.28 -22.26
N LYS A 267 -21.32 -9.47 -23.26
CA LYS A 267 -22.53 -8.66 -23.47
C LYS A 267 -23.75 -9.55 -23.55
N LYS A 268 -24.87 -9.07 -23.01
CA LYS A 268 -26.17 -9.76 -23.13
C LYS A 268 -26.55 -10.04 -24.58
N ASP A 269 -26.23 -9.12 -25.50
CA ASP A 269 -26.60 -9.23 -26.92
C ASP A 269 -25.87 -10.36 -27.66
N ALA A 270 -24.69 -10.76 -27.17
CA ALA A 270 -23.96 -11.92 -27.69
C ALA A 270 -24.55 -13.27 -27.20
N GLY A 271 -25.50 -13.22 -26.24
CA GLY A 271 -26.18 -14.38 -25.71
C GLY A 271 -27.35 -14.88 -26.57
N TYR A 272 -27.98 -15.94 -26.08
CA TYR A 272 -29.16 -16.57 -26.65
C TYR A 272 -30.45 -15.83 -26.26
N ASP A 273 -31.44 -15.82 -27.16
CA ASP A 273 -32.67 -15.06 -26.95
C ASP A 273 -33.57 -15.67 -25.88
N SER A 274 -33.68 -17.01 -25.86
CA SER A 274 -34.61 -17.77 -25.00
C SER A 274 -33.93 -18.62 -23.93
N HIS A 275 -32.62 -18.51 -23.74
CA HIS A 275 -31.84 -19.33 -22.83
C HIS A 275 -30.91 -18.46 -21.98
N TYR A 276 -30.53 -18.95 -20.81
CA TYR A 276 -29.48 -18.31 -20.05
C TYR A 276 -28.15 -18.47 -20.79
N SER A 277 -27.37 -17.40 -20.84
CA SER A 277 -26.12 -17.36 -21.58
C SER A 277 -24.96 -17.33 -20.60
N LEU A 278 -24.15 -18.38 -20.62
CA LEU A 278 -22.98 -18.55 -19.76
C LEU A 278 -21.71 -18.16 -20.52
N PHE A 279 -21.05 -17.10 -20.06
CA PHE A 279 -19.68 -16.79 -20.41
C PHE A 279 -18.75 -17.27 -19.29
N TYR A 280 -17.60 -17.81 -19.66
CA TYR A 280 -16.71 -18.45 -18.68
C TYR A 280 -15.25 -18.38 -19.15
N TYR A 281 -14.34 -18.17 -18.19
CA TYR A 281 -12.91 -18.28 -18.41
C TYR A 281 -12.22 -18.81 -17.15
N GLU A 282 -11.05 -19.43 -17.35
CA GLU A 282 -10.21 -19.95 -16.27
C GLU A 282 -8.87 -19.21 -16.22
N ILE A 283 -8.29 -19.16 -15.04
CA ILE A 283 -6.98 -18.61 -14.77
C ILE A 283 -6.16 -19.66 -14.03
N THR A 284 -5.02 -20.01 -14.60
CA THR A 284 -3.99 -20.81 -13.95
C THR A 284 -2.96 -19.88 -13.33
N MET A 285 -2.78 -19.96 -12.02
CA MET A 285 -1.79 -19.16 -11.30
C MET A 285 -0.39 -19.70 -11.53
N ILE A 286 0.58 -18.82 -11.77
CA ILE A 286 1.98 -19.18 -11.97
C ILE A 286 2.82 -18.47 -10.91
N LYS A 287 3.49 -19.25 -10.06
CA LYS A 287 4.33 -18.76 -8.98
C LYS A 287 5.69 -18.31 -9.53
N ASP A 288 5.99 -17.04 -9.34
CA ASP A 288 7.33 -16.52 -9.58
C ASP A 288 8.24 -16.73 -8.35
N ALA A 289 9.54 -16.94 -8.59
CA ALA A 289 10.48 -17.50 -7.61
C ALA A 289 10.77 -16.66 -6.35
N LYS A 290 10.22 -15.44 -6.21
CA LYS A 290 10.72 -14.48 -5.23
C LYS A 290 9.71 -13.92 -4.21
N ILE A 291 8.39 -13.94 -4.43
CA ILE A 291 7.46 -13.16 -3.58
C ILE A 291 6.08 -13.82 -3.44
N ASN A 292 5.41 -13.57 -2.30
CA ASN A 292 3.98 -13.78 -2.13
C ASN A 292 3.19 -12.84 -3.06
N GLY A 293 2.72 -13.36 -4.19
CA GLY A 293 1.95 -12.58 -5.15
C GLY A 293 0.47 -12.44 -4.78
N CYS A 294 -0.14 -11.40 -5.35
CA CYS A 294 -1.56 -11.12 -5.24
C CYS A 294 -2.15 -10.96 -6.66
N ALA A 295 -3.28 -11.63 -6.89
CA ALA A 295 -4.08 -11.47 -8.08
C ALA A 295 -5.53 -11.20 -7.71
N LEU A 296 -6.20 -10.31 -8.45
CA LEU A 296 -7.65 -10.12 -8.37
C LEU A 296 -8.26 -10.47 -9.72
N ILE A 297 -9.30 -11.30 -9.71
CA ILE A 297 -9.93 -11.78 -10.95
C ILE A 297 -11.43 -11.57 -10.89
N GLY A 298 -12.00 -11.15 -12.02
CA GLY A 298 -13.44 -11.02 -12.14
C GLY A 298 -13.81 -10.17 -13.35
N PHE A 299 -14.80 -9.32 -13.15
CA PHE A 299 -15.30 -8.43 -14.18
C PHE A 299 -15.18 -6.98 -13.73
N GLU A 300 -15.05 -6.08 -14.70
CA GLU A 300 -15.10 -4.65 -14.43
C GLU A 300 -16.35 -4.28 -13.62
N ASP A 301 -16.14 -3.50 -12.56
CA ASP A 301 -17.17 -3.02 -11.63
C ASP A 301 -17.99 -4.10 -10.89
N VAL A 302 -17.55 -5.36 -10.96
CA VAL A 302 -18.16 -6.48 -10.25
C VAL A 302 -17.13 -7.15 -9.36
N VAL A 303 -17.64 -7.85 -8.34
CA VAL A 303 -16.92 -8.70 -7.40
C VAL A 303 -15.68 -9.34 -8.02
N LYS A 304 -14.60 -9.25 -7.24
CA LYS A 304 -13.33 -9.87 -7.56
C LYS A 304 -13.03 -10.93 -6.51
N ILE A 305 -12.54 -12.08 -6.93
CA ILE A 305 -11.82 -12.96 -6.00
C ILE A 305 -10.45 -12.34 -5.81
N VAL A 306 -9.99 -12.30 -4.56
CA VAL A 306 -8.61 -11.95 -4.24
C VAL A 306 -7.84 -13.24 -3.93
N MET A 307 -6.92 -13.59 -4.81
CA MET A 307 -5.93 -14.65 -4.57
C MET A 307 -4.67 -13.99 -4.03
N ASP A 308 -4.41 -14.10 -2.74
CA ASP A 308 -3.32 -13.35 -2.11
C ASP A 308 -2.61 -14.18 -1.05
N ASN A 309 -1.35 -14.51 -1.32
CA ASN A 309 -0.50 -15.25 -0.39
C ASN A 309 0.21 -14.33 0.63
N THR A 310 -0.09 -13.03 0.66
CA THR A 310 0.44 -12.07 1.64
C THR A 310 -0.42 -12.04 2.90
N SER A 311 0.05 -11.39 3.96
CA SER A 311 -0.74 -11.17 5.19
C SER A 311 -1.75 -10.01 5.08
N ARG A 312 -1.91 -9.39 3.90
CA ARG A 312 -2.82 -8.24 3.74
C ARG A 312 -4.27 -8.66 3.87
N GLU A 313 -5.05 -7.82 4.54
CA GLU A 313 -6.50 -7.92 4.58
C GLU A 313 -7.11 -7.12 3.41
N HIS A 314 -8.06 -7.73 2.71
CA HIS A 314 -8.81 -7.08 1.64
C HIS A 314 -10.27 -6.95 2.09
N LYS A 315 -10.64 -5.78 2.60
CA LYS A 315 -12.02 -5.52 3.05
C LYS A 315 -12.99 -5.68 1.88
N GLY A 316 -14.04 -6.48 2.08
CA GLY A 316 -15.10 -6.69 1.08
C GLY A 316 -14.75 -7.69 -0.01
N PHE A 317 -13.61 -8.38 0.09
CA PHE A 317 -13.22 -9.43 -0.85
C PHE A 317 -12.98 -10.75 -0.13
N GLN A 318 -13.34 -11.85 -0.79
CA GLN A 318 -12.92 -13.17 -0.35
C GLN A 318 -11.46 -13.36 -0.71
N LYS A 319 -10.65 -13.61 0.32
CA LYS A 319 -9.24 -13.94 0.19
C LYS A 319 -9.09 -15.46 0.11
N ILE A 320 -8.33 -15.91 -0.89
CA ILE A 320 -8.01 -17.32 -1.11
C ILE A 320 -6.49 -17.45 -1.21
N ASP A 321 -5.91 -18.35 -0.42
CA ASP A 321 -4.51 -18.74 -0.57
C ASP A 321 -4.37 -19.65 -1.80
N TRP A 322 -3.26 -19.55 -2.52
CA TRP A 322 -3.06 -20.30 -3.78
C TRP A 322 -1.64 -20.86 -3.90
N ILE A 323 -1.49 -21.94 -4.65
CA ILE A 323 -0.20 -22.55 -5.01
C ILE A 323 0.02 -22.52 -6.53
N ASP A 324 1.27 -22.77 -6.94
CA ASP A 324 1.63 -22.82 -8.35
C ASP A 324 0.80 -23.87 -9.10
N GLY A 325 0.19 -23.46 -10.22
CA GLY A 325 -0.68 -24.31 -11.02
C GLY A 325 -2.15 -24.36 -10.59
N ASP A 326 -2.55 -23.71 -9.49
CA ASP A 326 -3.96 -23.63 -9.11
C ASP A 326 -4.80 -22.97 -10.22
N ILE A 327 -6.00 -23.50 -10.43
CA ILE A 327 -6.93 -23.05 -11.49
C ILE A 327 -8.18 -22.47 -10.85
N PHE A 328 -8.51 -21.24 -11.24
CA PHE A 328 -9.69 -20.51 -10.79
C PHE A 328 -10.58 -20.16 -11.97
N GLY A 329 -11.88 -20.39 -11.81
CA GLY A 329 -12.88 -20.15 -12.86
C GLY A 329 -13.80 -19.00 -12.50
N CYS A 330 -14.04 -18.12 -13.46
CA CYS A 330 -14.97 -17.00 -13.36
C CYS A 330 -16.06 -17.15 -14.42
N GLY A 331 -17.32 -17.19 -13.97
CA GLY A 331 -18.49 -17.31 -14.81
C GLY A 331 -19.39 -16.09 -14.71
N LEU A 332 -19.99 -15.72 -15.84
CA LEU A 332 -21.00 -14.68 -15.95
C LEU A 332 -22.21 -15.25 -16.68
N VAL A 333 -23.37 -15.13 -16.04
CA VAL A 333 -24.63 -15.59 -16.59
C VAL A 333 -25.52 -14.41 -16.90
N PHE A 334 -25.90 -14.29 -18.16
CA PHE A 334 -26.99 -13.41 -18.58
C PHE A 334 -28.30 -14.19 -18.65
N PRO A 335 -29.41 -13.63 -18.14
CA PRO A 335 -30.73 -14.19 -18.41
C PRO A 335 -31.10 -14.07 -19.88
N PRO A 336 -32.13 -14.80 -20.34
CA PRO A 336 -32.68 -14.67 -21.69
C PRO A 336 -32.91 -13.20 -22.07
N LYS A 337 -32.77 -12.85 -23.35
CA LYS A 337 -32.96 -11.47 -23.82
C LYS A 337 -34.38 -10.97 -23.54
N THR A 338 -35.36 -11.88 -23.62
CA THR A 338 -36.77 -11.60 -23.29
C THR A 338 -36.99 -11.27 -21.82
N GLU A 339 -36.11 -11.73 -20.92
CA GLU A 339 -36.19 -11.49 -19.48
C GLU A 339 -35.40 -10.23 -19.11
N THR A 340 -36.06 -9.08 -19.15
CA THR A 340 -35.46 -7.76 -18.85
C THR A 340 -35.43 -7.44 -17.35
N LYS A 341 -36.25 -8.12 -16.55
CA LYS A 341 -36.35 -7.90 -15.09
C LYS A 341 -35.28 -8.65 -14.30
N ILE A 342 -34.72 -9.71 -14.88
CA ILE A 342 -33.67 -10.50 -14.26
C ILE A 342 -32.33 -9.84 -14.60
N LEU A 343 -31.50 -9.65 -13.59
CA LEU A 343 -30.18 -9.07 -13.74
C LEU A 343 -29.14 -10.17 -13.99
N PRO A 344 -28.07 -9.87 -14.73
CA PRO A 344 -26.94 -10.79 -14.84
C PRO A 344 -26.34 -11.07 -13.46
N TYR A 345 -25.74 -12.24 -13.32
CA TYR A 345 -24.99 -12.59 -12.12
C TYR A 345 -23.66 -13.25 -12.48
N SER A 346 -22.66 -13.02 -11.65
CA SER A 346 -21.37 -13.71 -11.72
C SER A 346 -21.25 -14.75 -10.61
N PHE A 347 -20.47 -15.80 -10.89
CA PHE A 347 -20.11 -16.82 -9.92
C PHE A 347 -18.65 -17.21 -10.13
N ASN A 348 -18.08 -17.83 -9.12
CA ASN A 348 -16.74 -18.37 -9.20
C ASN A 348 -16.73 -19.80 -8.65
N LEU A 349 -15.73 -20.61 -9.01
CA LEU A 349 -15.71 -22.03 -8.61
C LEU A 349 -15.64 -22.27 -7.09
N VAL A 350 -15.19 -21.29 -6.31
CA VAL A 350 -15.04 -21.43 -4.86
C VAL A 350 -16.35 -21.13 -4.12
N GLU A 351 -17.26 -20.33 -4.70
CA GLU A 351 -18.55 -19.99 -4.08
C GLU A 351 -19.69 -19.78 -5.08
N SER A 352 -20.88 -20.21 -4.67
CA SER A 352 -22.13 -20.06 -5.41
C SER A 352 -22.65 -18.61 -5.37
N ILE A 353 -22.44 -17.88 -6.47
CA ILE A 353 -23.11 -16.62 -6.88
C ILE A 353 -22.77 -15.39 -6.01
N VAL A 354 -22.06 -14.41 -6.60
CA VAL A 354 -21.52 -13.29 -5.82
C VAL A 354 -22.12 -11.92 -6.14
N CYS A 355 -22.93 -11.73 -7.20
CA CYS A 355 -23.54 -10.40 -7.45
C CYS A 355 -24.81 -10.38 -8.30
N LYS A 356 -25.73 -9.46 -7.98
CA LYS A 356 -26.89 -9.06 -8.81
C LYS A 356 -26.80 -7.54 -9.06
N GLY A 357 -27.11 -7.09 -10.27
CA GLY A 357 -27.21 -5.64 -10.57
C GLY A 357 -26.15 -5.08 -11.51
N VAL A 358 -25.66 -5.90 -12.41
CA VAL A 358 -24.47 -5.59 -13.20
C VAL A 358 -24.78 -4.82 -14.49
N ALA A 359 -23.84 -3.97 -14.92
CA ALA A 359 -23.85 -3.30 -16.22
C ALA A 359 -24.03 -4.28 -17.40
N ALA A 360 -24.58 -3.79 -18.52
CA ALA A 360 -24.87 -4.62 -19.70
C ALA A 360 -23.63 -5.20 -20.39
N ASN A 361 -22.47 -4.58 -20.17
CA ASN A 361 -21.18 -4.96 -20.76
C ASN A 361 -20.17 -5.15 -19.65
N LEU A 362 -19.58 -6.33 -19.57
CA LEU A 362 -18.58 -6.65 -18.56
C LEU A 362 -17.30 -7.14 -19.20
N TYR A 363 -16.21 -6.41 -18.98
CA TYR A 363 -14.90 -6.87 -19.37
C TYR A 363 -14.37 -7.84 -18.33
N PRO A 364 -13.97 -9.06 -18.72
CA PRO A 364 -13.07 -9.85 -17.90
C PRO A 364 -11.83 -9.02 -17.59
N ASP A 365 -11.51 -8.87 -16.30
CA ASP A 365 -10.35 -8.13 -15.84
C ASP A 365 -9.53 -8.94 -14.85
N VAL A 366 -8.22 -8.73 -14.89
CA VAL A 366 -7.26 -9.34 -13.98
C VAL A 366 -6.32 -8.29 -13.43
N TRP A 367 -6.08 -8.31 -12.14
CA TRP A 367 -5.20 -7.40 -11.44
C TRP A 367 -4.05 -8.23 -10.91
N LEU A 368 -2.81 -7.81 -11.13
CA LEU A 368 -1.63 -8.60 -10.78
C LEU A 368 -0.63 -7.76 -9.98
N GLN A 369 -0.08 -8.36 -8.94
CA GLN A 369 1.08 -7.87 -8.20
C GLN A 369 1.98 -9.05 -7.87
N SER A 370 3.20 -9.06 -8.41
CA SER A 370 4.24 -10.04 -8.09
C SER A 370 3.86 -11.51 -8.36
N CYS A 371 2.96 -11.77 -9.31
CA CYS A 371 2.64 -13.11 -9.78
C CYS A 371 2.26 -13.11 -11.26
N SER A 372 2.55 -14.23 -11.91
CA SER A 372 2.21 -14.50 -13.30
C SER A 372 0.95 -15.37 -13.39
N LEU A 373 0.32 -15.39 -14.56
CA LEU A 373 -0.84 -16.25 -14.79
C LEU A 373 -0.97 -16.67 -16.25
N GLU A 374 -1.81 -17.66 -16.48
CA GLU A 374 -2.28 -18.08 -17.79
C GLU A 374 -3.80 -18.04 -17.82
N ILE A 375 -4.39 -17.47 -18.88
CA ILE A 375 -5.85 -17.36 -19.02
C ILE A 375 -6.33 -18.29 -20.12
N ASN A 376 -7.36 -19.08 -19.82
CA ASN A 376 -8.12 -19.83 -20.81
C ASN A 376 -9.49 -19.19 -21.01
N PHE A 377 -9.67 -18.45 -22.11
CA PHE A 377 -10.97 -17.90 -22.50
C PHE A 377 -11.87 -18.91 -23.25
N GLY A 378 -11.43 -20.16 -23.41
CA GLY A 378 -12.16 -21.17 -24.20
C GLY A 378 -12.00 -20.99 -25.70
N ASN A 379 -10.88 -20.40 -26.15
CA ASN A 379 -10.61 -20.16 -27.57
C ASN A 379 -10.46 -21.47 -28.39
N ASP A 380 -10.02 -22.55 -27.75
CA ASP A 380 -9.86 -23.89 -28.35
C ASP A 380 -10.12 -24.95 -27.27
N LEU A 381 -11.40 -25.30 -27.08
CA LEU A 381 -11.82 -26.27 -26.07
C LEU A 381 -11.45 -27.72 -26.43
N GLU A 382 -11.10 -28.01 -27.68
CA GLU A 382 -10.64 -29.33 -28.08
C GLU A 382 -9.21 -29.57 -27.61
N LYS A 383 -8.32 -28.59 -27.81
CA LYS A 383 -6.92 -28.69 -27.38
C LYS A 383 -6.71 -28.30 -25.92
N LYS A 384 -7.50 -27.36 -25.40
CA LYS A 384 -7.38 -26.84 -24.05
C LYS A 384 -8.77 -26.70 -23.41
N PRO A 385 -9.41 -27.83 -23.05
CA PRO A 385 -10.70 -27.81 -22.37
C PRO A 385 -10.61 -27.05 -21.04
N PHE A 386 -11.74 -26.55 -20.57
CA PHE A 386 -11.84 -26.07 -19.20
C PHE A 386 -11.63 -27.23 -18.23
N TYR A 387 -10.94 -26.97 -17.13
CA TYR A 387 -10.84 -27.93 -16.03
C TYR A 387 -12.20 -28.14 -15.38
N TYR A 388 -12.96 -27.06 -15.21
CA TYR A 388 -14.33 -27.13 -14.75
C TYR A 388 -15.29 -27.55 -15.86
N ASN A 389 -16.13 -28.53 -15.55
CA ASN A 389 -17.21 -28.91 -16.46
C ASN A 389 -18.36 -27.90 -16.37
N VAL A 390 -18.33 -26.90 -17.23
CA VAL A 390 -19.41 -25.89 -17.38
C VAL A 390 -20.76 -26.51 -17.70
N SER A 391 -20.83 -27.76 -18.18
CA SER A 391 -22.08 -28.47 -18.40
C SER A 391 -22.83 -28.80 -17.10
N GLN A 392 -22.16 -28.79 -15.95
CA GLN A 392 -22.83 -28.98 -14.65
C GLN A 392 -23.66 -27.76 -14.23
N HIS A 393 -23.35 -26.61 -14.81
CA HIS A 393 -24.19 -25.42 -14.70
C HIS A 393 -25.29 -25.37 -15.76
N ILE A 394 -25.29 -26.25 -16.76
CA ILE A 394 -26.20 -26.25 -17.93
C ILE A 394 -27.46 -27.07 -17.72
#